data_AF-E3JTP7-F1
#
_entry.id   AF-E3JTP7-F1
#
_cell.length_a   1.000
_cell.length_b   1.000
_cell.length_c   1.000
_cell.angle_alpha   90.00
_cell.angle_beta   90.00
_cell.angle_gamma   90.00
#
_symmetry.space_group_name_H-M   'P 1'
#
loop_
_entity.id
_entity.type
_entity.pdbx_description
1 polymer ?
#
loop_
_entity_poly.entity_id
_entity_poly.type
_entity_poly.pdbx_seq_one_letter_code
_entity_poly.pdbx_strand_id
1 'polypeptide(L)'
;MATLSIFLYGLTMLSFLGSGIATAVSDCPAPKPYQLKTPPLTTDWTAKVGISPWPEYPRPLLRRENWMNLNGPWQFNPAKDSQEIHSPPFGGCGFVSEILVPFPMESGLSGIMKNSMYSWYRKTFVVPEGWSCSNVLVNFGAVDYEATVFVNGKTAGFHRGGYFKFALDLTDALKEPGPENELLVFVYDPTNSNGTLIPTGKQVLDPSHYFYTPSSGIWQTVFLEPVPKEHILDIVTTAHADGSVKTKVSTSNSAFNTPLKITLFNPTISSSDSPLYPCSLGPPLQQHQGTANTFVTFTVPYAQLWSPSNPYLYHFEVELGQDTVQSYLGFRTIEKRADDRGILRPFLNGKFVFQLGTLDQGFWPDGLYTAPTFEAMTYDLKVLKLLGFNMLRKHIKIEPDLFYYACDRIGLLVWQDMPSMNPDLPDPTPDQQTEFARQLKLMVSSHLNFPSIVTWVIFNEGWGTRGVCSAPAFKCHQ
;
A
#
# COMPACT_ATOMS: atom_id res chain seq x y z
N MET A 1 -41.89 46.43 -15.00
CA MET A 1 -43.02 45.75 -15.69
C MET A 1 -42.45 45.11 -16.94
N ALA A 2 -42.25 43.80 -16.92
CA ALA A 2 -41.93 43.03 -18.11
C ALA A 2 -42.69 41.72 -17.99
N THR A 3 -43.54 41.51 -18.99
CA THR A 3 -44.60 40.52 -19.08
C THR A 3 -44.08 39.13 -19.42
N LEU A 4 -44.80 38.17 -18.86
CA LEU A 4 -44.80 36.73 -19.08
C LEU A 4 -44.90 36.36 -20.58
N SER A 5 -44.05 35.44 -21.05
CA SER A 5 -44.29 34.66 -22.27
C SER A 5 -43.92 33.21 -22.01
N ILE A 6 -44.96 32.38 -21.93
CA ILE A 6 -44.92 30.92 -21.88
C ILE A 6 -44.83 30.42 -23.32
N PHE A 7 -43.83 29.60 -23.65
CA PHE A 7 -43.82 28.79 -24.87
C PHE A 7 -43.87 27.31 -24.48
N LEU A 8 -45.01 26.69 -24.79
CA LEU A 8 -45.20 25.24 -24.87
C LEU A 8 -44.34 24.69 -26.03
N TYR A 9 -43.53 23.68 -25.76
CA TYR A 9 -43.07 22.74 -26.79
C TYR A 9 -43.52 21.34 -26.40
N GLY A 10 -44.25 20.72 -27.34
CA GLY A 10 -44.95 19.47 -27.19
C GLY A 10 -44.05 18.26 -27.00
N LEU A 11 -44.58 17.28 -26.24
CA LEU A 11 -44.07 15.93 -26.13
C LEU A 11 -44.18 15.22 -27.48
N THR A 12 -43.04 14.91 -28.11
CA THR A 12 -42.92 13.79 -29.03
C THR A 12 -42.48 12.57 -28.23
N MET A 13 -43.43 11.65 -28.02
CA MET A 13 -43.17 10.28 -27.56
C MET A 13 -42.32 9.56 -28.64
N LEU A 14 -41.02 9.44 -28.43
CA LEU A 14 -40.21 8.42 -29.08
C LEU A 14 -40.25 7.16 -28.21
N SER A 15 -40.95 6.14 -28.69
CA SER A 15 -40.91 4.78 -28.16
C SER A 15 -39.51 4.19 -28.39
N PHE A 16 -38.63 4.30 -27.40
CA PHE A 16 -37.47 3.42 -27.29
C PHE A 16 -37.96 2.06 -26.81
N LEU A 17 -37.96 1.08 -27.72
CA LEU A 17 -37.94 -0.34 -27.36
C LEU A 17 -36.65 -0.58 -26.58
N GLY A 18 -36.75 -0.50 -25.26
CA GLY A 18 -35.68 -0.90 -24.35
C GLY A 18 -35.47 -2.40 -24.51
N SER A 19 -34.41 -2.79 -25.22
CA SER A 19 -33.78 -4.08 -25.03
C SER A 19 -33.17 -4.06 -23.63
N GLY A 20 -33.96 -4.49 -22.64
CA GLY A 20 -33.49 -4.70 -21.29
C GLY A 20 -32.33 -5.68 -21.33
N ILE A 21 -31.13 -5.18 -21.04
CA ILE A 21 -30.04 -6.04 -20.61
C ILE A 21 -30.50 -6.57 -19.26
N ALA A 22 -30.97 -7.81 -19.24
CA ALA A 22 -31.24 -8.52 -18.02
C ALA A 22 -29.90 -8.66 -17.28
N THR A 23 -29.63 -7.73 -16.36
CA THR A 23 -28.69 -7.99 -15.28
C THR A 23 -29.22 -9.22 -14.57
N ALA A 24 -28.46 -10.31 -14.57
CA ALA A 24 -28.74 -11.45 -13.70
C ALA A 24 -28.60 -10.96 -12.26
N VAL A 25 -29.68 -10.38 -11.71
CA VAL A 25 -29.82 -10.12 -10.29
C VAL A 25 -29.77 -11.50 -9.66
N SER A 26 -28.75 -11.78 -8.84
CA SER A 26 -28.69 -13.07 -8.18
C SER A 26 -29.90 -13.16 -7.24
N ASP A 27 -30.67 -14.25 -7.31
CA ASP A 27 -31.80 -14.54 -6.42
C ASP A 27 -31.33 -14.85 -4.97
N CYS A 28 -30.07 -14.54 -4.66
CA CYS A 28 -29.48 -14.73 -3.35
C CYS A 28 -29.99 -13.64 -2.39
N PRO A 29 -30.30 -13.97 -1.12
CA PRO A 29 -30.56 -12.97 -0.10
C PRO A 29 -29.38 -11.98 -0.01
N ALA A 30 -29.67 -10.68 -0.03
CA ALA A 30 -28.64 -9.66 0.14
C ALA A 30 -27.98 -9.77 1.54
N PRO A 31 -26.66 -9.58 1.65
CA PRO A 31 -25.98 -9.57 2.93
C PRO A 31 -26.49 -8.41 3.79
N LYS A 32 -26.32 -8.53 5.11
CA LYS A 32 -26.56 -7.39 6.02
C LYS A 32 -25.65 -6.23 5.63
N PRO A 33 -26.19 -5.04 5.30
CA PRO A 33 -25.39 -3.91 4.89
C PRO A 33 -24.38 -3.49 5.96
N TYR A 34 -23.28 -2.89 5.52
CA TYR A 34 -22.24 -2.40 6.42
C TYR A 34 -22.83 -1.43 7.45
N GLN A 35 -22.39 -1.59 8.70
CA GLN A 35 -22.64 -0.65 9.79
C GLN A 35 -21.41 -0.56 10.67
N LEU A 36 -20.96 0.68 10.93
CA LEU A 36 -19.91 0.98 11.90
C LEU A 36 -20.25 0.33 13.25
N LYS A 37 -19.32 -0.46 13.79
CA LYS A 37 -19.41 -0.98 15.16
C LYS A 37 -18.75 -0.02 16.13
N THR A 38 -19.17 -0.05 17.39
CA THR A 38 -18.58 0.78 18.45
C THR A 38 -17.18 0.25 18.82
N PRO A 39 -16.09 0.95 18.48
CA PRO A 39 -14.76 0.55 18.91
C PRO A 39 -14.55 0.83 20.41
N PRO A 40 -13.51 0.26 21.05
CA PRO A 40 -13.19 0.55 22.44
C PRO A 40 -12.93 2.04 22.72
N LEU A 41 -12.38 2.75 21.73
CA LEU A 41 -12.20 4.20 21.77
C LEU A 41 -12.41 4.78 20.35
N THR A 42 -13.13 5.89 20.27
CA THR A 42 -13.35 6.63 19.01
C THR A 42 -12.34 7.76 18.86
N THR A 43 -12.08 8.14 17.62
CA THR A 43 -11.31 9.32 17.21
C THR A 43 -12.21 10.34 16.52
N ASP A 44 -11.70 11.55 16.30
CA ASP A 44 -12.41 12.59 15.53
C ASP A 44 -12.66 12.20 14.06
N TRP A 45 -12.06 11.11 13.59
CA TRP A 45 -12.21 10.60 12.23
C TRP A 45 -13.06 9.34 12.13
N THR A 46 -13.43 8.68 13.25
CA THR A 46 -14.18 7.41 13.22
C THR A 46 -15.45 7.50 12.38
N ALA A 47 -16.26 8.54 12.59
CA ALA A 47 -17.50 8.73 11.84
C ALA A 47 -17.29 9.31 10.43
N LYS A 48 -16.11 9.88 10.14
CA LYS A 48 -15.80 10.53 8.86
C LYS A 48 -15.40 9.53 7.77
N VAL A 49 -15.10 8.29 8.15
CA VAL A 49 -14.69 7.21 7.21
C VAL A 49 -15.74 6.96 6.13
N GLY A 50 -17.02 6.99 6.50
CA GLY A 50 -18.12 6.73 5.57
C GLY A 50 -18.03 5.34 4.91
N ILE A 51 -18.41 5.27 3.63
CA ILE A 51 -18.39 4.03 2.82
C ILE A 51 -17.36 4.06 1.68
N SER A 52 -16.57 5.12 1.57
CA SER A 52 -15.55 5.30 0.53
C SER A 52 -14.21 5.66 1.17
N PRO A 53 -13.64 4.77 1.99
CA PRO A 53 -12.44 5.06 2.75
C PRO A 53 -11.19 5.08 1.86
N TRP A 54 -10.21 5.89 2.25
CA TRP A 54 -8.91 6.02 1.56
C TRP A 54 -9.05 6.26 0.05
N PRO A 55 -9.65 7.40 -0.37
CA PRO A 55 -9.82 7.76 -1.78
C PRO A 55 -8.52 8.17 -2.48
N GLU A 56 -7.42 8.35 -1.74
CA GLU A 56 -6.14 8.74 -2.29
C GLU A 56 -5.51 7.60 -3.11
N TYR A 57 -4.90 7.93 -4.25
CA TYR A 57 -4.10 6.96 -5.00
C TYR A 57 -2.96 6.44 -4.11
N PRO A 58 -2.73 5.12 -4.01
CA PRO A 58 -1.90 4.58 -2.92
C PRO A 58 -0.40 4.50 -3.22
N ARG A 59 0.07 4.69 -4.48
CA ARG A 59 1.47 4.43 -4.88
C ARG A 59 2.24 5.69 -5.32
N PRO A 60 2.73 6.53 -4.39
CA PRO A 60 3.44 7.76 -4.74
C PRO A 60 4.75 7.55 -5.53
N LEU A 61 5.35 6.35 -5.45
CA LEU A 61 6.56 6.00 -6.20
C LEU A 61 6.29 5.42 -7.60
N LEU A 62 5.04 5.08 -7.92
CA LEU A 62 4.62 4.49 -9.20
C LEU A 62 3.20 4.96 -9.53
N ARG A 63 3.06 6.28 -9.76
CA ARG A 63 1.77 6.93 -9.97
C ARG A 63 1.35 6.91 -11.43
N ARG A 64 0.17 6.35 -11.69
CA ARG A 64 -0.57 6.52 -12.95
C ARG A 64 -1.79 7.39 -12.71
N GLU A 65 -2.28 7.98 -13.79
CA GLU A 65 -3.46 8.84 -13.74
C GLU A 65 -4.76 8.04 -13.66
N ASN A 66 -4.87 6.99 -14.48
CA ASN A 66 -6.06 6.15 -14.56
C ASN A 66 -5.98 5.02 -13.53
N TRP A 67 -7.00 4.90 -12.69
CA TRP A 67 -7.17 3.83 -11.72
C TRP A 67 -8.63 3.82 -11.23
N MET A 68 -9.03 2.74 -10.56
CA MET A 68 -10.34 2.65 -9.91
C MET A 68 -10.17 2.09 -8.50
N ASN A 69 -10.59 2.87 -7.51
CA ASN A 69 -10.60 2.42 -6.12
C ASN A 69 -11.68 1.35 -5.91
N LEU A 70 -11.31 0.23 -5.28
CA LEU A 70 -12.22 -0.85 -4.91
C LEU A 70 -12.56 -0.88 -3.42
N ASN A 71 -12.04 0.05 -2.61
CA ASN A 71 -12.40 0.18 -1.21
C ASN A 71 -13.91 0.44 -1.01
N GLY A 72 -14.36 0.24 0.23
CA GLY A 72 -15.76 0.38 0.64
C GLY A 72 -16.38 -0.95 1.07
N PRO A 73 -17.71 -1.05 1.11
CA PRO A 73 -18.40 -2.28 1.50
C PRO A 73 -18.13 -3.42 0.49
N TRP A 74 -17.71 -4.56 1.03
CA TRP A 74 -17.55 -5.84 0.34
C TRP A 74 -18.43 -6.86 1.03
N GLN A 75 -18.94 -7.83 0.28
CA GLN A 75 -19.67 -8.94 0.89
C GLN A 75 -18.67 -9.86 1.62
N PHE A 76 -19.02 -10.31 2.81
CA PHE A 76 -18.14 -11.00 3.74
C PHE A 76 -18.79 -12.21 4.39
N ASN A 77 -18.02 -13.28 4.54
CA ASN A 77 -18.38 -14.44 5.35
C ASN A 77 -17.12 -15.07 5.97
N PRO A 78 -17.12 -15.43 7.27
CA PRO A 78 -16.09 -16.33 7.79
C PRO A 78 -16.19 -17.69 7.07
N ALA A 79 -15.05 -18.27 6.71
CA ALA A 79 -14.97 -19.62 6.19
C ALA A 79 -14.72 -20.60 7.34
N LYS A 80 -15.23 -21.83 7.21
CA LYS A 80 -15.13 -22.86 8.26
C LYS A 80 -13.71 -23.38 8.40
N ASP A 81 -13.05 -23.64 7.29
CA ASP A 81 -11.72 -24.25 7.22
C ASP A 81 -11.08 -24.04 5.84
N SER A 82 -9.88 -24.58 5.68
CA SER A 82 -9.10 -24.50 4.44
C SER A 82 -9.71 -25.25 3.25
N GLN A 83 -10.62 -26.21 3.46
CA GLN A 83 -11.21 -27.01 2.38
C GLN A 83 -12.19 -26.20 1.54
N GLU A 84 -12.77 -25.13 2.10
CA GLU A 84 -13.68 -24.26 1.36
C GLU A 84 -13.05 -23.64 0.11
N ILE A 85 -11.72 -23.49 0.06
CA ILE A 85 -11.02 -22.99 -1.14
C ILE A 85 -11.26 -23.87 -2.38
N HIS A 86 -11.62 -25.15 -2.19
CA HIS A 86 -11.95 -26.09 -3.26
C HIS A 86 -13.43 -26.03 -3.68
N SER A 87 -14.24 -25.22 -3.01
CA SER A 87 -15.64 -24.94 -3.37
C SER A 87 -15.97 -23.46 -3.15
N PRO A 88 -15.34 -22.53 -3.89
CA PRO A 88 -15.53 -21.11 -3.66
C PRO A 88 -16.99 -20.68 -3.89
N PRO A 89 -17.54 -19.77 -3.07
CA PRO A 89 -18.94 -19.32 -3.17
C PRO A 89 -19.15 -18.30 -4.31
N PHE A 90 -18.93 -18.71 -5.56
CA PHE A 90 -19.16 -17.89 -6.75
C PHE A 90 -20.64 -17.50 -6.90
N GLY A 91 -20.90 -16.36 -7.55
CA GLY A 91 -22.25 -15.85 -7.79
C GLY A 91 -22.88 -15.10 -6.60
N GLY A 92 -22.22 -15.07 -5.44
CA GLY A 92 -22.59 -14.21 -4.31
C GLY A 92 -23.66 -14.78 -3.37
N CYS A 93 -24.09 -16.03 -3.55
CA CYS A 93 -24.96 -16.70 -2.59
C CYS A 93 -24.19 -17.08 -1.32
N GLY A 94 -24.77 -16.83 -0.15
CA GLY A 94 -24.23 -17.27 1.15
C GLY A 94 -23.38 -16.24 1.91
N PHE A 95 -23.16 -15.05 1.35
CA PHE A 95 -22.56 -13.93 2.10
C PHE A 95 -23.60 -13.31 3.04
N VAL A 96 -23.29 -13.27 4.34
CA VAL A 96 -24.27 -12.90 5.38
C VAL A 96 -24.15 -11.45 5.85
N SER A 97 -23.03 -10.80 5.58
CA SER A 97 -22.70 -9.44 6.04
C SER A 97 -21.84 -8.70 5.04
N GLU A 98 -21.76 -7.38 5.15
CA GLU A 98 -20.72 -6.59 4.50
C GLU A 98 -19.62 -6.19 5.49
N ILE A 99 -18.39 -6.15 4.98
CA ILE A 99 -17.20 -5.63 5.66
C ILE A 99 -16.71 -4.37 4.93
N LEU A 100 -16.26 -3.36 5.66
CA LEU A 100 -15.63 -2.17 5.06
C LEU A 100 -14.14 -2.43 4.81
N VAL A 101 -13.77 -2.61 3.55
CA VAL A 101 -12.37 -2.69 3.10
C VAL A 101 -11.81 -1.26 2.96
N PRO A 102 -10.61 -0.95 3.50
CA PRO A 102 -9.55 -1.89 3.88
C PRO A 102 -9.30 -1.93 5.39
N PHE A 103 -10.31 -2.16 6.22
CA PHE A 103 -10.11 -2.26 7.66
C PHE A 103 -10.03 -3.73 8.11
N PRO A 104 -9.13 -4.11 9.04
CA PRO A 104 -9.07 -5.46 9.59
C PRO A 104 -10.42 -5.89 10.15
N MET A 105 -10.79 -7.16 9.97
CA MET A 105 -12.12 -7.67 10.37
C MET A 105 -12.43 -7.52 11.87
N GLU A 106 -11.40 -7.43 12.70
CA GLU A 106 -11.51 -7.22 14.14
C GLU A 106 -11.75 -5.76 14.53
N SER A 107 -11.53 -4.82 13.62
CA SER A 107 -11.68 -3.38 13.89
C SER A 107 -13.15 -2.96 13.95
N GLY A 108 -13.44 -1.88 14.69
CA GLY A 108 -14.77 -1.25 14.71
C GLY A 108 -15.16 -0.72 13.34
N LEU A 109 -14.20 -0.12 12.64
CA LEU A 109 -14.40 0.47 11.31
C LEU A 109 -14.79 -0.55 10.24
N SER A 110 -14.34 -1.81 10.34
CA SER A 110 -14.71 -2.88 9.41
C SER A 110 -16.20 -3.23 9.45
N GLY A 111 -16.88 -2.97 10.57
CA GLY A 111 -18.27 -3.37 10.79
C GLY A 111 -18.46 -4.82 11.26
N ILE A 112 -17.38 -5.60 11.37
CA ILE A 112 -17.43 -7.02 11.76
C ILE A 112 -17.09 -7.21 13.24
N MET A 113 -15.96 -6.66 13.72
CA MET A 113 -15.45 -6.80 15.10
C MET A 113 -15.37 -8.25 15.59
N LYS A 114 -14.92 -9.17 14.71
CA LYS A 114 -14.77 -10.57 15.06
C LYS A 114 -13.64 -11.19 14.25
N ASN A 115 -12.78 -11.94 14.93
CA ASN A 115 -11.71 -12.71 14.29
C ASN A 115 -12.25 -13.97 13.62
N SER A 116 -11.64 -14.33 12.49
CA SER A 116 -11.82 -15.62 11.81
C SER A 116 -10.52 -16.00 11.12
N MET A 117 -10.04 -17.22 11.36
CA MET A 117 -8.79 -17.72 10.75
C MET A 117 -8.89 -17.81 9.22
N TYR A 118 -10.07 -18.18 8.71
CA TYR A 118 -10.36 -18.20 7.28
C TYR A 118 -11.54 -17.29 6.97
N SER A 119 -11.51 -16.59 5.85
CA SER A 119 -12.60 -15.70 5.45
C SER A 119 -12.70 -15.50 3.94
N TRP A 120 -13.93 -15.24 3.48
CA TRP A 120 -14.26 -14.91 2.10
C TRP A 120 -14.65 -13.43 2.00
N TYR A 121 -14.07 -12.75 1.02
CA TYR A 121 -14.42 -11.39 0.62
C TYR A 121 -14.87 -11.39 -0.84
N ARG A 122 -15.99 -10.73 -1.15
CA ARG A 122 -16.51 -10.61 -2.52
C ARG A 122 -16.85 -9.16 -2.87
N LYS A 123 -16.45 -8.76 -4.07
CA LYS A 123 -16.77 -7.47 -4.67
C LYS A 123 -17.15 -7.66 -6.14
N THR A 124 -18.16 -6.91 -6.60
CA THR A 124 -18.42 -6.75 -8.03
C THR A 124 -17.91 -5.40 -8.50
N PHE A 125 -17.49 -5.33 -9.76
CA PHE A 125 -17.00 -4.11 -10.37
C PHE A 125 -17.22 -4.14 -11.88
N VAL A 126 -17.35 -2.97 -12.49
CA VAL A 126 -17.38 -2.81 -13.94
C VAL A 126 -16.05 -2.21 -14.38
N VAL A 127 -15.41 -2.83 -15.38
CA VAL A 127 -14.21 -2.24 -15.99
C VAL A 127 -14.65 -1.05 -16.85
N PRO A 128 -14.10 0.16 -16.64
CA PRO A 128 -14.43 1.32 -17.45
C PRO A 128 -14.21 1.07 -18.95
N GLU A 129 -15.13 1.50 -19.81
CA GLU A 129 -15.06 1.28 -21.26
C GLU A 129 -13.75 1.79 -21.89
N GLY A 130 -13.19 2.88 -21.35
CA GLY A 130 -11.92 3.45 -21.81
C GLY A 130 -10.67 2.58 -21.58
N TRP A 131 -10.80 1.42 -20.92
CA TRP A 131 -9.68 0.50 -20.64
C TRP A 131 -9.60 -0.68 -21.61
N SER A 132 -10.45 -0.73 -22.65
CA SER A 132 -10.61 -1.89 -23.55
C SER A 132 -9.34 -2.33 -24.29
N CYS A 133 -8.34 -1.45 -24.42
CA CYS A 133 -7.06 -1.75 -25.07
C CYS A 133 -5.89 -1.91 -24.07
N SER A 134 -6.19 -1.99 -22.78
CA SER A 134 -5.22 -2.11 -21.70
C SER A 134 -5.31 -3.47 -21.04
N ASN A 135 -4.19 -3.96 -20.53
CA ASN A 135 -4.22 -4.97 -19.48
C ASN A 135 -4.79 -4.33 -18.21
N VAL A 136 -5.48 -5.11 -17.39
CA VAL A 136 -6.05 -4.61 -16.14
C VAL A 136 -5.43 -5.35 -14.97
N LEU A 137 -4.72 -4.62 -14.12
CA LEU A 137 -4.14 -5.15 -12.90
C LEU A 137 -5.08 -4.88 -11.72
N VAL A 138 -5.31 -5.88 -10.87
CA VAL A 138 -5.78 -5.64 -9.49
C VAL A 138 -4.57 -5.52 -8.57
N ASN A 139 -4.60 -4.52 -7.70
CA ASN A 139 -3.53 -4.22 -6.77
C ASN A 139 -4.09 -4.28 -5.34
N PHE A 140 -3.41 -5.00 -4.47
CA PHE A 140 -3.69 -5.06 -3.04
C PHE A 140 -2.51 -4.42 -2.31
N GLY A 141 -2.78 -3.45 -1.42
CA GLY A 141 -1.74 -2.84 -0.59
C GLY A 141 -1.15 -3.82 0.43
N ALA A 142 -2.01 -4.61 1.09
CA ALA A 142 -1.64 -5.70 1.99
C ALA A 142 -2.89 -6.52 2.34
N VAL A 143 -2.70 -7.82 2.55
CA VAL A 143 -3.71 -8.75 3.08
C VAL A 143 -3.01 -9.61 4.12
N ASP A 144 -3.46 -9.56 5.38
CA ASP A 144 -2.89 -10.40 6.45
C ASP A 144 -3.69 -11.72 6.53
N TYR A 145 -3.10 -12.90 6.30
CA TYR A 145 -1.68 -13.19 5.97
C TYR A 145 -1.47 -13.82 4.57
N GLU A 146 -2.31 -14.77 4.19
CA GLU A 146 -2.33 -15.40 2.87
C GLU A 146 -3.62 -15.05 2.14
N ALA A 147 -3.53 -14.84 0.82
CA ALA A 147 -4.67 -14.53 -0.02
C ALA A 147 -4.66 -15.36 -1.31
N THR A 148 -5.76 -16.03 -1.60
CA THR A 148 -6.04 -16.61 -2.93
C THR A 148 -7.14 -15.79 -3.59
N VAL A 149 -6.84 -15.24 -4.76
CA VAL A 149 -7.73 -14.33 -5.50
C VAL A 149 -8.34 -15.07 -6.67
N PHE A 150 -9.65 -14.88 -6.87
CA PHE A 150 -10.41 -15.41 -7.99
C PHE A 150 -11.13 -14.28 -8.72
N VAL A 151 -11.22 -14.39 -10.04
CA VAL A 151 -12.00 -13.49 -10.89
C VAL A 151 -12.89 -14.30 -11.81
N ASN A 152 -14.19 -14.02 -11.79
CA ASN A 152 -15.20 -14.68 -12.61
C ASN A 152 -15.08 -16.22 -12.63
N GLY A 153 -14.90 -16.83 -11.45
CA GLY A 153 -14.78 -18.29 -11.32
C GLY A 153 -13.37 -18.87 -11.56
N LYS A 154 -12.39 -18.06 -12.01
CA LYS A 154 -11.02 -18.51 -12.28
C LYS A 154 -10.06 -18.04 -11.19
N THR A 155 -9.09 -18.87 -10.79
CA THR A 155 -8.01 -18.44 -9.90
C THR A 155 -7.11 -17.43 -10.62
N ALA A 156 -6.97 -16.24 -10.06
CA ALA A 156 -6.12 -15.17 -10.57
C ALA A 156 -4.71 -15.20 -9.96
N GLY A 157 -4.57 -15.63 -8.70
CA GLY A 157 -3.25 -15.76 -8.07
C GLY A 157 -3.28 -16.00 -6.56
N PHE A 158 -2.07 -16.14 -6.00
CA PHE A 158 -1.82 -16.37 -4.57
C PHE A 158 -0.79 -15.37 -4.04
N HIS A 159 -0.98 -14.93 -2.79
CA HIS A 159 -0.06 -14.10 -2.05
C HIS A 159 0.16 -14.62 -0.63
N ARG A 160 1.38 -14.45 -0.12
CA ARG A 160 1.76 -14.70 1.28
C ARG A 160 2.57 -13.51 1.78
N GLY A 161 2.22 -13.01 2.97
CA GLY A 161 2.91 -11.92 3.66
C GLY A 161 1.95 -10.78 4.03
N GLY A 162 1.76 -10.55 5.32
CA GLY A 162 0.72 -9.64 5.82
C GLY A 162 0.92 -8.15 5.62
N TYR A 163 2.07 -7.73 5.08
CA TYR A 163 2.47 -6.31 5.06
C TYR A 163 2.93 -5.82 3.69
N PHE A 164 2.80 -6.65 2.64
CA PHE A 164 3.41 -6.38 1.35
C PHE A 164 2.37 -6.28 0.24
N LYS A 165 2.57 -5.29 -0.62
CA LYS A 165 1.75 -5.11 -1.82
C LYS A 165 1.98 -6.22 -2.83
N PHE A 166 0.93 -6.57 -3.55
CA PHE A 166 0.99 -7.45 -4.71
C PHE A 166 -0.03 -7.04 -5.77
N ALA A 167 0.26 -7.42 -7.01
CA ALA A 167 -0.61 -7.16 -8.14
C ALA A 167 -0.82 -8.44 -8.95
N LEU A 168 -2.01 -8.59 -9.55
CA LEU A 168 -2.36 -9.70 -10.42
C LEU A 168 -2.94 -9.16 -11.72
N ASP A 169 -2.51 -9.71 -12.85
CA ASP A 169 -3.09 -9.40 -14.16
C ASP A 169 -4.41 -10.15 -14.31
N LEU A 170 -5.50 -9.39 -14.47
CA LEU A 170 -6.86 -9.93 -14.59
C LEU A 170 -7.31 -10.07 -16.03
N THR A 171 -6.52 -9.61 -17.01
CA THR A 171 -6.95 -9.38 -18.39
C THR A 171 -7.67 -10.57 -19.00
N ASP A 172 -7.11 -11.78 -18.89
CA ASP A 172 -7.69 -13.00 -19.49
C ASP A 172 -8.87 -13.60 -18.69
N ALA A 173 -9.12 -13.09 -17.48
CA ALA A 173 -10.20 -13.53 -16.60
C ALA A 173 -11.40 -12.57 -16.63
N LEU A 174 -11.24 -11.36 -17.15
CA LEU A 174 -12.31 -10.37 -17.26
C LEU A 174 -13.32 -10.76 -18.34
N LYS A 175 -14.57 -10.36 -18.12
CA LYS A 175 -15.60 -10.33 -19.17
C LYS A 175 -15.29 -9.19 -20.14
N GLU A 176 -15.95 -9.21 -21.30
CA GLU A 176 -15.97 -8.06 -22.21
C GLU A 176 -16.34 -6.75 -21.47
N PRO A 177 -15.92 -5.57 -21.96
CA PRO A 177 -16.27 -4.29 -21.33
C PRO A 177 -17.79 -4.09 -21.17
N GLY A 178 -18.21 -3.53 -20.03
CA GLY A 178 -19.61 -3.21 -19.71
C GLY A 178 -20.23 -4.09 -18.59
N PRO A 179 -20.28 -5.43 -18.74
CA PRO A 179 -20.74 -6.33 -17.68
C PRO A 179 -19.98 -6.23 -16.35
N GLU A 180 -20.68 -6.56 -15.25
CA GLU A 180 -20.05 -6.72 -13.94
C GLU A 180 -19.13 -7.95 -13.90
N ASN A 181 -17.94 -7.75 -13.35
CA ASN A 181 -16.98 -8.78 -13.01
C ASN A 181 -17.08 -9.09 -11.51
N GLU A 182 -16.81 -10.33 -11.14
CA GLU A 182 -16.77 -10.79 -9.75
C GLU A 182 -15.31 -10.95 -9.32
N LEU A 183 -14.93 -10.30 -8.22
CA LEU A 183 -13.69 -10.51 -7.49
C LEU A 183 -14.02 -11.24 -6.18
N LEU A 184 -13.35 -12.36 -5.94
CA LEU A 184 -13.47 -13.16 -4.73
C LEU A 184 -12.08 -13.38 -4.14
N VAL A 185 -11.93 -13.21 -2.82
CA VAL A 185 -10.66 -13.37 -2.11
C VAL A 185 -10.87 -14.30 -0.92
N PHE A 186 -10.10 -15.38 -0.88
CA PHE A 186 -9.99 -16.27 0.27
C PHE A 186 -8.78 -15.84 1.10
N VAL A 187 -8.99 -15.50 2.36
CA VAL A 187 -7.92 -15.09 3.27
C VAL A 187 -7.71 -16.13 4.36
N TYR A 188 -6.44 -16.43 4.65
CA TYR A 188 -6.00 -17.21 5.79
C TYR A 188 -5.06 -16.37 6.67
N ASP A 189 -5.39 -16.24 7.95
CA ASP A 189 -4.55 -15.61 8.97
C ASP A 189 -4.54 -16.48 10.24
N PRO A 190 -3.42 -17.16 10.54
CA PRO A 190 -3.32 -17.94 11.76
C PRO A 190 -3.14 -17.07 13.00
N THR A 191 -2.73 -15.81 12.87
CA THR A 191 -2.28 -14.92 13.94
C THR A 191 -1.17 -15.61 14.75
N ASN A 192 -1.50 -16.20 15.90
CA ASN A 192 -0.61 -17.02 16.71
C ASN A 192 -1.19 -18.41 17.05
N SER A 193 -2.18 -18.87 16.29
CA SER A 193 -2.82 -20.18 16.44
C SER A 193 -1.95 -21.33 15.92
N ASN A 194 -2.26 -22.55 16.38
CA ASN A 194 -1.71 -23.80 15.86
C ASN A 194 -0.16 -23.87 15.84
N GLY A 195 0.52 -23.09 16.69
CA GLY A 195 1.98 -22.99 16.68
C GLY A 195 2.58 -22.40 15.40
N THR A 196 1.76 -21.78 14.55
CA THR A 196 2.24 -21.16 13.30
C THR A 196 2.88 -19.82 13.64
N LEU A 197 4.15 -19.68 13.28
CA LEU A 197 4.94 -18.48 13.52
C LEU A 197 5.05 -17.68 12.21
N ILE A 198 4.33 -16.56 12.15
CA ILE A 198 4.41 -15.58 11.06
C ILE A 198 5.01 -14.27 11.58
N PRO A 199 5.53 -13.40 10.71
CA PRO A 199 5.86 -12.02 11.08
C PRO A 199 4.60 -11.25 11.51
N THR A 200 4.65 -10.64 12.69
CA THR A 200 3.54 -9.97 13.37
C THR A 200 3.96 -8.61 13.92
N GLY A 201 3.01 -7.67 13.97
CA GLY A 201 3.10 -6.38 14.64
C GLY A 201 2.52 -6.44 16.05
N LYS A 202 2.83 -7.50 16.81
CA LYS A 202 2.30 -7.81 18.16
C LYS A 202 0.83 -8.25 18.21
N GLN A 203 0.22 -8.65 17.10
CA GLN A 203 -1.13 -9.22 17.14
C GLN A 203 -1.15 -10.63 17.79
N VAL A 204 -2.12 -10.89 18.66
CA VAL A 204 -2.38 -12.21 19.28
C VAL A 204 -3.87 -12.44 19.48
N LEU A 205 -4.31 -13.70 19.50
CA LEU A 205 -5.73 -14.06 19.70
C LEU A 205 -6.29 -13.71 21.08
N ASP A 206 -5.44 -13.66 22.12
CA ASP A 206 -5.79 -13.27 23.49
C ASP A 206 -4.91 -12.09 23.96
N PRO A 207 -5.31 -10.84 23.65
CA PRO A 207 -4.49 -9.67 23.89
C PRO A 207 -4.26 -9.42 25.38
N SER A 208 -2.99 -9.22 25.77
CA SER A 208 -2.61 -8.83 27.12
C SER A 208 -1.28 -8.07 27.13
N HIS A 209 -1.08 -7.24 28.15
CA HIS A 209 0.12 -6.44 28.35
C HIS A 209 0.52 -5.59 27.13
N TYR A 210 1.54 -6.01 26.37
CA TYR A 210 2.06 -5.28 25.18
C TYR A 210 1.63 -5.92 23.86
N PHE A 211 0.81 -6.99 23.89
CA PHE A 211 0.23 -7.59 22.71
C PHE A 211 -1.17 -7.04 22.44
N TYR A 212 -1.52 -6.95 21.17
CA TYR A 212 -2.72 -6.26 20.69
C TYR A 212 -3.68 -7.21 19.99
N THR A 213 -4.88 -6.69 19.73
CA THR A 213 -5.96 -7.35 18.99
C THR A 213 -5.46 -7.92 17.65
N PRO A 214 -5.94 -9.11 17.22
CA PRO A 214 -5.73 -9.61 15.87
C PRO A 214 -6.10 -8.57 14.83
N SER A 215 -5.36 -8.51 13.72
CA SER A 215 -5.60 -7.56 12.64
C SER A 215 -5.46 -8.27 11.31
N SER A 216 -6.51 -8.99 10.93
CA SER A 216 -6.51 -9.92 9.78
C SER A 216 -7.40 -9.42 8.64
N GLY A 217 -7.18 -9.97 7.44
CA GLY A 217 -7.95 -9.61 6.26
C GLY A 217 -7.28 -8.56 5.37
N ILE A 218 -8.09 -7.96 4.49
CA ILE A 218 -7.64 -6.91 3.58
C ILE A 218 -7.55 -5.59 4.35
N TRP A 219 -6.33 -5.19 4.74
CA TRP A 219 -6.13 -4.03 5.62
C TRP A 219 -5.44 -2.82 4.94
N GLN A 220 -5.11 -2.91 3.65
CA GLN A 220 -4.76 -1.73 2.86
C GLN A 220 -5.52 -1.67 1.53
N THR A 221 -5.50 -0.51 0.89
CA THR A 221 -6.30 -0.18 -0.31
C THR A 221 -6.23 -1.25 -1.40
N VAL A 222 -7.40 -1.57 -1.96
CA VAL A 222 -7.53 -2.40 -3.16
C VAL A 222 -7.97 -1.52 -4.32
N PHE A 223 -7.35 -1.67 -5.48
CA PHE A 223 -7.67 -0.87 -6.64
C PHE A 223 -7.34 -1.57 -7.95
N LEU A 224 -8.02 -1.18 -9.04
CA LEU A 224 -7.67 -1.57 -10.39
C LEU A 224 -6.85 -0.48 -11.07
N GLU A 225 -5.97 -0.90 -11.97
CA GLU A 225 -5.20 0.00 -12.82
C GLU A 225 -5.11 -0.56 -14.25
N PRO A 226 -5.45 0.24 -15.27
CA PRO A 226 -5.16 -0.10 -16.65
C PRO A 226 -3.69 0.15 -16.94
N VAL A 227 -3.04 -0.82 -17.56
CA VAL A 227 -1.66 -0.71 -18.00
C VAL A 227 -1.55 -1.14 -19.46
N PRO A 228 -0.65 -0.54 -20.26
CA PRO A 228 -0.37 -1.07 -21.59
C PRO A 228 0.22 -2.48 -21.50
N LYS A 229 0.21 -3.22 -22.61
CA LYS A 229 0.76 -4.58 -22.70
C LYS A 229 2.20 -4.65 -22.17
N GLU A 230 3.02 -3.70 -22.60
CA GLU A 230 4.31 -3.43 -21.98
C GLU A 230 4.19 -2.24 -21.03
N HIS A 231 4.51 -2.45 -19.76
CA HIS A 231 4.35 -1.45 -18.71
C HIS A 231 5.46 -1.53 -17.67
N ILE A 232 5.60 -0.46 -16.90
CA ILE A 232 6.57 -0.31 -15.82
C ILE A 232 6.07 -1.05 -14.57
N LEU A 233 6.85 -2.00 -14.09
CA LEU A 233 6.57 -2.76 -12.87
C LEU A 233 7.11 -2.07 -11.62
N ASP A 234 8.32 -1.51 -11.73
CA ASP A 234 9.03 -0.93 -10.60
C ASP A 234 10.08 0.09 -11.06
N ILE A 235 10.39 1.04 -10.19
CA ILE A 235 11.47 2.01 -10.39
C ILE A 235 12.31 1.98 -9.12
N VAL A 236 13.60 1.68 -9.24
CA VAL A 236 14.53 1.77 -8.12
C VAL A 236 15.48 2.93 -8.36
N THR A 237 15.50 3.90 -7.44
CA THR A 237 16.29 5.12 -7.58
C THR A 237 17.15 5.39 -6.36
N THR A 238 18.41 5.73 -6.61
CA THR A 238 19.34 6.23 -5.60
C THR A 238 19.78 7.64 -6.00
N ALA A 239 19.70 8.59 -5.07
CA ALA A 239 20.04 9.99 -5.27
C ALA A 239 20.88 10.50 -4.09
N HIS A 240 22.16 10.77 -4.34
CA HIS A 240 23.12 11.13 -3.29
C HIS A 240 23.28 12.65 -3.14
N ALA A 241 23.78 13.08 -1.98
CA ALA A 241 23.96 14.50 -1.67
C ALA A 241 24.95 15.25 -2.61
N ASP A 242 25.74 14.53 -3.42
CA ASP A 242 26.59 15.11 -4.45
C ASP A 242 25.85 15.39 -5.78
N GLY A 243 24.56 15.08 -5.84
CA GLY A 243 23.73 15.24 -7.02
C GLY A 243 23.75 14.04 -7.97
N SER A 244 24.49 12.98 -7.66
CA SER A 244 24.49 11.76 -8.48
C SER A 244 23.16 11.00 -8.34
N VAL A 245 22.62 10.57 -9.49
CA VAL A 245 21.40 9.76 -9.56
C VAL A 245 21.71 8.49 -10.33
N LYS A 246 21.25 7.37 -9.79
CA LYS A 246 21.23 6.07 -10.47
C LYS A 246 19.86 5.46 -10.33
N THR A 247 19.20 5.24 -11.46
CA THR A 247 17.83 4.73 -11.53
C THR A 247 17.74 3.51 -12.45
N LYS A 248 16.92 2.53 -12.07
CA LYS A 248 16.60 1.35 -12.88
C LYS A 248 15.09 1.23 -12.96
N VAL A 249 14.58 1.13 -14.18
CA VAL A 249 13.15 0.94 -14.46
C VAL A 249 12.96 -0.50 -14.91
N SER A 250 12.19 -1.27 -14.14
CA SER A 250 11.83 -2.66 -14.47
C SER A 250 10.47 -2.70 -15.15
N THR A 251 10.32 -3.57 -16.15
CA THR A 251 9.14 -3.61 -17.01
C THR A 251 8.58 -5.01 -17.17
N SER A 252 7.31 -5.12 -17.60
CA SER A 252 6.63 -6.41 -17.82
C SER A 252 7.26 -7.23 -18.94
N ASN A 253 7.99 -6.57 -19.84
CA ASN A 253 8.83 -7.20 -20.84
C ASN A 253 10.28 -7.30 -20.33
N SER A 254 10.75 -8.51 -20.06
CA SER A 254 12.10 -8.73 -19.54
C SER A 254 13.22 -8.49 -20.56
N ALA A 255 12.91 -8.15 -21.81
CA ALA A 255 13.89 -7.82 -22.83
C ALA A 255 14.63 -6.50 -22.52
N PHE A 256 15.93 -6.44 -22.81
CA PHE A 256 16.82 -5.31 -22.52
C PHE A 256 16.91 -4.26 -23.65
N ASN A 257 15.78 -3.90 -24.26
CA ASN A 257 15.81 -3.12 -25.50
C ASN A 257 14.72 -2.05 -25.61
N THR A 258 13.80 -1.95 -24.65
CA THR A 258 12.74 -0.94 -24.72
C THR A 258 13.30 0.43 -24.33
N PRO A 259 13.29 1.42 -25.24
CA PRO A 259 13.72 2.76 -24.91
C PRO A 259 12.77 3.40 -23.90
N LEU A 260 13.32 4.17 -22.98
CA LEU A 260 12.56 4.99 -22.04
C LEU A 260 13.11 6.41 -22.00
N LYS A 261 12.26 7.33 -21.59
CA LYS A 261 12.60 8.73 -21.31
C LYS A 261 12.30 9.05 -19.86
N ILE A 262 13.22 9.73 -19.19
CA ILE A 262 13.06 10.21 -17.82
C ILE A 262 13.10 11.73 -17.86
N THR A 263 12.02 12.37 -17.42
CA THR A 263 11.92 13.83 -17.29
C THR A 263 11.93 14.19 -15.81
N LEU A 264 13.00 14.85 -15.35
CA LEU A 264 13.15 15.34 -13.98
C LEU A 264 12.64 16.78 -13.89
N PHE A 265 11.93 17.11 -12.81
CA PHE A 265 11.39 18.45 -12.56
C PHE A 265 12.09 19.13 -11.38
N ASN A 266 11.89 20.44 -11.25
CA ASN A 266 12.42 21.20 -10.12
C ASN A 266 11.86 20.69 -8.79
N PRO A 267 12.63 20.80 -7.70
CA PRO A 267 12.13 20.37 -6.41
C PRO A 267 11.00 21.28 -5.96
N THR A 268 10.05 20.68 -5.25
CA THR A 268 9.12 21.45 -4.43
C THR A 268 9.51 21.28 -2.97
N ILE A 269 9.39 22.34 -2.18
CA ILE A 269 9.29 22.17 -0.73
C ILE A 269 7.92 21.56 -0.52
N SER A 270 7.91 20.25 -0.25
CA SER A 270 6.65 19.62 0.12
C SER A 270 6.36 19.94 1.58
N SER A 271 5.10 20.19 1.88
CA SER A 271 4.56 20.18 3.22
C SER A 271 3.39 19.21 3.21
N SER A 272 2.99 18.64 4.34
CA SER A 272 1.80 17.80 4.40
C SER A 272 0.50 18.55 4.07
N ASP A 273 0.51 19.88 4.07
CA ASP A 273 -0.64 20.73 3.68
C ASP A 273 -0.70 21.02 2.18
N SER A 274 0.38 20.76 1.43
CA SER A 274 0.33 20.85 -0.04
C SER A 274 -0.58 19.75 -0.63
N PRO A 275 -1.10 19.90 -1.86
CA PRO A 275 -1.79 18.80 -2.55
C PRO A 275 -0.93 17.52 -2.53
N LEU A 276 -1.55 16.37 -2.24
CA LEU A 276 -0.83 15.08 -2.16
C LEU A 276 -0.06 14.80 -3.44
N TYR A 277 -0.70 15.07 -4.57
CA TYR A 277 -0.10 15.01 -5.90
C TYR A 277 -0.23 16.36 -6.60
N PRO A 278 0.88 16.95 -7.07
CA PRO A 278 0.84 18.21 -7.80
C PRO A 278 0.09 18.07 -9.14
N CYS A 279 -0.80 19.03 -9.44
CA CYS A 279 -1.53 19.06 -10.72
C CYS A 279 -0.62 19.44 -11.91
N SER A 280 0.51 20.10 -11.65
CA SER A 280 1.54 20.44 -12.63
C SER A 280 2.90 20.38 -11.97
N LEU A 281 3.88 19.78 -12.66
CA LEU A 281 5.27 19.69 -12.22
C LEU A 281 6.14 20.88 -12.67
N GLY A 282 5.55 21.84 -13.40
CA GLY A 282 6.28 22.96 -13.99
C GLY A 282 7.18 22.54 -15.16
N PRO A 283 8.12 23.40 -15.59
CA PRO A 283 9.00 23.08 -16.70
C PRO A 283 10.02 21.97 -16.32
N PRO A 284 10.37 21.07 -17.26
CA PRO A 284 11.44 20.10 -17.07
C PRO A 284 12.76 20.75 -16.65
N LEU A 285 13.41 20.18 -15.63
CA LEU A 285 14.77 20.52 -15.22
C LEU A 285 15.81 19.79 -16.08
N GLN A 286 15.62 18.49 -16.29
CA GLN A 286 16.49 17.66 -17.14
C GLN A 286 15.68 16.56 -17.81
N GLN A 287 16.18 16.07 -18.96
CA GLN A 287 15.62 14.92 -19.67
C GLN A 287 16.73 13.94 -20.02
N HIS A 288 16.48 12.67 -19.78
CA HIS A 288 17.45 11.58 -19.99
C HIS A 288 16.81 10.45 -20.77
N GLN A 289 17.56 9.89 -21.71
CA GLN A 289 17.16 8.68 -22.43
C GLN A 289 17.83 7.47 -21.79
N GLY A 290 17.14 6.33 -21.82
CA GLY A 290 17.66 5.08 -21.29
C GLY A 290 17.01 3.87 -21.91
N THR A 291 17.37 2.72 -21.37
CA THR A 291 16.78 1.43 -21.76
C THR A 291 16.23 0.74 -20.53
N ALA A 292 15.01 0.21 -20.64
CA ALA A 292 14.39 -0.59 -19.60
C ALA A 292 15.31 -1.72 -19.11
N ASN A 293 15.15 -2.10 -17.85
CA ASN A 293 15.91 -3.15 -17.18
C ASN A 293 17.43 -2.90 -17.05
N THR A 294 17.92 -1.72 -17.44
CA THR A 294 19.31 -1.24 -17.26
C THR A 294 19.38 -0.06 -16.29
N PHE A 295 20.58 0.30 -15.83
CA PHE A 295 20.78 1.51 -15.03
C PHE A 295 20.96 2.73 -15.92
N VAL A 296 20.18 3.77 -15.67
CA VAL A 296 20.37 5.12 -16.19
C VAL A 296 21.03 5.95 -15.10
N THR A 297 22.13 6.64 -15.44
CA THR A 297 22.90 7.46 -14.50
C THR A 297 23.04 8.88 -15.01
N PHE A 298 22.82 9.86 -14.14
CA PHE A 298 22.97 11.27 -14.46
C PHE A 298 23.33 12.07 -13.20
N THR A 299 23.56 13.38 -13.37
CA THR A 299 23.95 14.27 -12.27
C THR A 299 23.13 15.56 -12.30
N VAL A 300 22.65 15.96 -11.13
CA VAL A 300 21.96 17.24 -10.90
C VAL A 300 22.90 18.15 -10.12
N PRO A 301 23.62 19.06 -10.80
CA PRO A 301 24.55 19.94 -10.11
C PRO A 301 23.80 20.86 -9.13
N TYR A 302 24.38 21.08 -7.96
CA TYR A 302 23.80 21.93 -6.90
C TYR A 302 22.39 21.52 -6.47
N ALA A 303 22.12 20.21 -6.43
CA ALA A 303 20.83 19.67 -5.99
C ALA A 303 20.45 20.18 -4.58
N GLN A 304 19.19 20.56 -4.41
CA GLN A 304 18.64 20.90 -3.11
C GLN A 304 18.41 19.60 -2.32
N LEU A 305 19.03 19.52 -1.14
CA LEU A 305 19.10 18.28 -0.38
C LEU A 305 17.87 18.07 0.48
N TRP A 306 17.40 16.82 0.53
CA TRP A 306 16.39 16.40 1.48
C TRP A 306 16.98 16.29 2.90
N SER A 307 16.27 16.86 3.87
CA SER A 307 16.56 16.73 5.30
C SER A 307 15.30 17.04 6.12
N PRO A 308 15.26 16.72 7.42
CA PRO A 308 14.11 17.05 8.26
C PRO A 308 13.73 18.54 8.25
N SER A 309 14.70 19.45 8.15
CA SER A 309 14.44 20.89 8.08
C SER A 309 14.16 21.41 6.67
N ASN A 310 14.55 20.65 5.64
CA ASN A 310 14.42 21.04 4.23
C ASN A 310 13.99 19.80 3.41
N PRO A 311 12.70 19.43 3.43
CA PRO A 311 12.20 18.23 2.75
C PRO A 311 12.00 18.45 1.24
N TYR A 312 13.07 18.84 0.53
CA TYR A 312 13.02 19.02 -0.91
C TYR A 312 12.80 17.68 -1.63
N LEU A 313 11.73 17.59 -2.43
CA LEU A 313 11.43 16.42 -3.25
C LEU A 313 11.39 16.82 -4.73
N TYR A 314 12.14 16.08 -5.53
CA TYR A 314 12.15 16.19 -6.99
C TYR A 314 11.20 15.15 -7.56
N HIS A 315 10.20 15.60 -8.30
CA HIS A 315 9.35 14.70 -9.06
C HIS A 315 10.01 14.36 -10.40
N PHE A 316 9.74 13.17 -10.91
CA PHE A 316 10.12 12.78 -12.25
C PHE A 316 9.05 11.92 -12.91
N GLU A 317 9.02 11.99 -14.23
CA GLU A 317 8.17 11.17 -15.10
C GLU A 317 9.04 10.18 -15.86
N VAL A 318 8.56 8.95 -15.97
CA VAL A 318 9.15 7.91 -16.82
C VAL A 318 8.14 7.56 -17.92
N GLU A 319 8.54 7.74 -19.17
CA GLU A 319 7.78 7.38 -20.36
C GLU A 319 8.39 6.12 -20.98
N LEU A 320 7.58 5.05 -21.13
CA LEU A 320 7.95 3.77 -21.73
C LEU A 320 6.88 3.37 -22.76
N GLY A 321 7.11 3.68 -24.03
CA GLY A 321 6.11 3.41 -25.07
C GLY A 321 4.79 4.14 -24.79
N GLN A 322 3.75 3.41 -24.42
CA GLN A 322 2.43 3.95 -24.06
C GLN A 322 2.23 4.11 -22.55
N ASP A 323 3.17 3.64 -21.73
CA ASP A 323 3.07 3.74 -20.27
C ASP A 323 3.79 5.00 -19.78
N THR A 324 3.16 5.71 -18.85
CA THR A 324 3.73 6.90 -18.22
C THR A 324 3.46 6.83 -16.73
N VAL A 325 4.53 6.91 -15.94
CA VAL A 325 4.44 6.89 -14.48
C VAL A 325 5.16 8.09 -13.89
N GLN A 326 4.57 8.65 -12.85
CA GLN A 326 5.20 9.66 -11.99
C GLN A 326 5.79 9.00 -10.75
N SER A 327 6.94 9.51 -10.34
CA SER A 327 7.65 9.12 -9.13
C SER A 327 8.36 10.34 -8.53
N TYR A 328 9.13 10.14 -7.47
CA TYR A 328 9.90 11.20 -6.84
C TYR A 328 11.19 10.68 -6.21
N LEU A 329 12.10 11.60 -5.92
CA LEU A 329 13.33 11.34 -5.19
C LEU A 329 13.68 12.52 -4.27
N GLY A 330 14.44 12.23 -3.22
CA GLY A 330 15.08 13.23 -2.37
C GLY A 330 16.59 13.02 -2.36
N PHE A 331 17.36 14.06 -2.68
CA PHE A 331 18.83 13.97 -2.66
C PHE A 331 19.32 13.95 -1.23
N ARG A 332 19.85 12.80 -0.79
CA ARG A 332 20.44 12.69 0.55
C ARG A 332 21.41 11.53 0.67
N THR A 333 22.43 11.71 1.52
CA THR A 333 23.39 10.65 1.86
C THR A 333 23.35 10.39 3.36
N ILE A 334 23.22 9.12 3.75
CA ILE A 334 23.24 8.67 5.14
C ILE A 334 24.55 7.92 5.36
N GLU A 335 25.25 8.25 6.43
CA GLU A 335 26.56 7.69 6.73
C GLU A 335 26.69 7.37 8.22
N LYS A 336 27.48 6.36 8.53
CA LYS A 336 27.98 6.10 9.88
C LYS A 336 29.48 6.35 9.88
N ARG A 337 29.92 7.45 10.48
CA ARG A 337 31.35 7.82 10.54
C ARG A 337 31.73 8.43 11.88
N ALA A 338 33.02 8.45 12.18
CA ALA A 338 33.53 9.16 13.35
C ALA A 338 33.37 10.68 13.16
N ASP A 339 33.01 11.38 14.24
CA ASP A 339 33.09 12.84 14.33
C ASP A 339 34.55 13.30 14.60
N ASP A 340 34.76 14.60 14.71
CA ASP A 340 36.08 15.19 14.95
C ASP A 340 36.71 14.77 16.30
N ARG A 341 35.95 14.11 17.17
CA ARG A 341 36.40 13.54 18.45
C ARG A 341 36.58 12.01 18.38
N GLY A 342 36.48 11.40 17.20
CA GLY A 342 36.58 9.95 17.03
C GLY A 342 35.33 9.16 17.40
N ILE A 343 34.21 9.82 17.71
CA ILE A 343 32.98 9.15 18.16
C ILE A 343 32.14 8.78 16.93
N LEU A 344 31.81 7.49 16.79
CA LEU A 344 30.95 6.99 15.72
C LEU A 344 29.53 7.57 15.86
N ARG A 345 29.04 8.26 14.83
CA ARG A 345 27.72 8.90 14.83
C ARG A 345 26.99 8.71 13.51
N PRO A 346 25.64 8.84 13.49
CA PRO A 346 24.88 8.95 12.25
C PRO A 346 25.04 10.34 11.64
N PHE A 347 25.33 10.38 10.34
CA PHE A 347 25.43 11.59 9.55
C PHE A 347 24.38 11.58 8.45
N LEU A 348 23.81 12.76 8.18
CA LEU A 348 22.94 13.04 7.05
C LEU A 348 23.55 14.22 6.28
N ASN A 349 23.82 14.03 5.00
CA ASN A 349 24.41 15.04 4.12
C ASN A 349 25.70 15.63 4.70
N GLY A 350 26.58 14.76 5.21
CA GLY A 350 27.86 15.14 5.81
C GLY A 350 27.78 15.77 7.20
N LYS A 351 26.59 15.96 7.79
CA LYS A 351 26.38 16.58 9.12
C LYS A 351 25.84 15.57 10.14
N PHE A 352 26.32 15.63 11.38
CA PHE A 352 25.75 14.84 12.47
C PHE A 352 24.29 15.26 12.70
N VAL A 353 23.41 14.27 12.83
CA VAL A 353 22.00 14.50 13.20
C VAL A 353 21.70 13.70 14.46
N PHE A 354 21.33 14.40 15.54
CA PHE A 354 20.73 13.75 16.69
C PHE A 354 19.27 13.39 16.34
N GLN A 355 18.98 12.10 16.28
CA GLN A 355 17.67 11.58 15.91
C GLN A 355 16.80 11.52 17.16
N LEU A 356 15.94 12.52 17.31
CA LEU A 356 15.00 12.64 18.42
C LEU A 356 13.63 12.20 17.90
N GLY A 357 13.13 11.08 18.42
CA GLY A 357 11.90 10.46 17.93
C GLY A 357 11.22 9.56 18.93
N THR A 358 9.97 9.22 18.62
CA THR A 358 9.13 8.29 19.39
C THR A 358 9.12 6.90 18.77
N LEU A 359 8.69 5.91 19.55
CA LEU A 359 8.25 4.62 19.03
C LEU A 359 6.78 4.77 18.61
N ASP A 360 6.50 4.50 17.34
CA ASP A 360 5.16 4.53 16.75
C ASP A 360 4.70 3.08 16.51
N GLN A 361 3.73 2.64 17.31
CA GLN A 361 3.18 1.28 17.24
C GLN A 361 2.28 1.06 16.01
N GLY A 362 1.73 2.12 15.42
CA GLY A 362 0.83 2.04 14.26
C GLY A 362 -0.52 1.37 14.54
N PHE A 363 -1.04 1.45 15.77
CA PHE A 363 -2.37 0.96 16.13
C PHE A 363 -3.36 2.11 16.34
N TRP A 364 -4.52 1.97 15.71
CA TRP A 364 -5.66 2.86 15.81
C TRP A 364 -6.75 2.22 16.65
N PRO A 365 -7.36 2.95 17.60
CA PRO A 365 -8.35 2.36 18.50
C PRO A 365 -9.63 1.90 17.79
N ASP A 366 -9.93 2.49 16.63
CA ASP A 366 -11.10 2.24 15.82
C ASP A 366 -10.81 1.38 14.58
N GLY A 367 -9.62 1.54 13.97
CA GLY A 367 -9.19 0.86 12.74
C GLY A 367 -8.10 -0.21 12.89
N LEU A 368 -7.56 -0.41 14.10
CA LEU A 368 -6.43 -1.31 14.40
C LEU A 368 -5.22 -0.99 13.50
N TYR A 369 -4.94 -1.77 12.47
CA TYR A 369 -3.84 -1.48 11.54
C TYR A 369 -4.10 -0.33 10.58
N THR A 370 -5.34 -0.02 10.28
CA THR A 370 -5.67 0.97 9.24
C THR A 370 -6.11 2.25 9.90
N ALA A 371 -5.40 3.36 9.66
CA ALA A 371 -5.86 4.66 10.12
C ALA A 371 -7.26 4.96 9.54
N PRO A 372 -8.14 5.66 10.26
CA PRO A 372 -9.48 5.97 9.76
C PRO A 372 -9.47 6.68 8.39
N THR A 373 -8.53 7.60 8.21
CA THR A 373 -8.36 8.40 6.98
C THR A 373 -6.88 8.76 6.79
N PHE A 374 -6.52 9.20 5.57
CA PHE A 374 -5.21 9.81 5.32
C PHE A 374 -4.96 11.04 6.20
N GLU A 375 -5.99 11.83 6.48
CA GLU A 375 -5.92 12.98 7.39
C GLU A 375 -5.54 12.54 8.82
N ALA A 376 -6.19 11.49 9.35
CA ALA A 376 -5.85 10.93 10.66
C ALA A 376 -4.40 10.45 10.71
N MET A 377 -3.97 9.67 9.71
CA MET A 377 -2.59 9.18 9.62
C MET A 377 -1.57 10.32 9.61
N THR A 378 -1.84 11.38 8.85
CA THR A 378 -0.92 12.52 8.75
C THR A 378 -0.97 13.45 9.97
N TYR A 379 -2.05 13.44 10.73
CA TYR A 379 -2.19 14.21 11.96
C TYR A 379 -1.10 13.85 12.98
N ASP A 380 -0.91 12.56 13.27
CA ASP A 380 0.12 12.10 14.22
C ASP A 380 1.53 12.54 13.81
N LEU A 381 1.84 12.45 12.50
CA LEU A 381 3.11 12.91 11.94
C LEU A 381 3.30 14.42 12.12
N LYS A 382 2.24 15.22 11.87
CA LYS A 382 2.26 16.67 12.08
C LYS A 382 2.46 17.01 13.56
N VAL A 383 1.81 16.28 14.48
CA VAL A 383 1.97 16.47 15.92
C VAL A 383 3.41 16.19 16.35
N LEU A 384 4.01 15.09 15.90
CA LEU A 384 5.41 14.79 16.20
C LEU A 384 6.33 15.91 15.72
N LYS A 385 6.11 16.39 14.49
CA LYS A 385 6.88 17.50 13.92
C LYS A 385 6.72 18.79 14.75
N LEU A 386 5.50 19.12 15.16
CA LEU A 386 5.18 20.30 15.97
C LEU A 386 5.85 20.25 17.34
N LEU A 387 5.93 19.07 17.96
CA LEU A 387 6.60 18.84 19.24
C LEU A 387 8.14 18.87 19.14
N GLY A 388 8.69 19.05 17.94
CA GLY A 388 10.13 19.16 17.70
C GLY A 388 10.83 17.84 17.44
N PHE A 389 10.10 16.73 17.28
CA PHE A 389 10.68 15.47 16.83
C PHE A 389 11.11 15.58 15.37
N ASN A 390 12.23 14.92 15.04
CA ASN A 390 12.76 14.86 13.68
C ASN A 390 12.82 13.43 13.13
N MET A 391 12.41 12.45 13.94
CA MET A 391 12.44 11.02 13.64
C MET A 391 11.25 10.32 14.29
N LEU A 392 10.83 9.19 13.73
CA LEU A 392 10.01 8.18 14.42
C LEU A 392 10.53 6.78 14.07
N ARG A 393 10.34 5.84 14.99
CA ARG A 393 10.55 4.41 14.75
C ARG A 393 9.21 3.74 14.53
N LYS A 394 8.92 3.34 13.29
CA LYS A 394 7.74 2.55 12.97
C LYS A 394 7.99 1.13 13.48
N HIS A 395 7.32 0.79 14.58
CA HIS A 395 7.61 -0.40 15.36
C HIS A 395 6.93 -1.63 14.77
N ILE A 396 7.74 -2.64 14.42
CA ILE A 396 7.35 -3.97 13.92
C ILE A 396 6.17 -4.02 12.94
N LYS A 397 6.00 -2.98 12.13
CA LYS A 397 4.89 -2.82 11.18
C LYS A 397 5.42 -2.12 9.94
N ILE A 398 4.86 -2.43 8.78
CA ILE A 398 5.10 -1.68 7.54
C ILE A 398 3.79 -1.00 7.19
N GLU A 399 3.80 0.33 7.05
CA GLU A 399 2.61 1.13 6.76
C GLU A 399 2.33 1.18 5.24
N PRO A 400 1.17 1.68 4.79
CA PRO A 400 0.96 1.99 3.37
C PRO A 400 2.04 2.97 2.84
N ASP A 401 2.39 2.89 1.55
CA ASP A 401 3.37 3.80 0.91
C ASP A 401 3.09 5.29 1.21
N LEU A 402 1.82 5.67 1.36
CA LEU A 402 1.37 7.02 1.71
C LEU A 402 1.88 7.52 3.07
N PHE A 403 2.15 6.63 4.04
CA PHE A 403 2.77 6.98 5.31
C PHE A 403 4.21 7.48 5.12
N TYR A 404 5.00 6.73 4.36
CA TYR A 404 6.40 7.07 4.09
C TYR A 404 6.48 8.33 3.23
N TYR A 405 5.60 8.46 2.24
CA TYR A 405 5.49 9.69 1.46
C TYR A 405 5.10 10.90 2.33
N ALA A 406 4.19 10.73 3.31
CA ALA A 406 3.92 11.79 4.27
C ALA A 406 5.16 12.16 5.10
N CYS A 407 5.94 11.17 5.56
CA CYS A 407 7.21 11.42 6.27
C CYS A 407 8.24 12.15 5.39
N ASP A 408 8.35 11.77 4.13
CA ASP A 408 9.23 12.42 3.15
C ASP A 408 8.86 13.89 2.96
N ARG A 409 7.56 14.17 2.85
CA ARG A 409 7.05 15.53 2.64
C ARG A 409 7.15 16.39 3.90
N ILE A 410 6.92 15.84 5.08
CA ILE A 410 7.00 16.58 6.35
C ILE A 410 8.46 16.81 6.77
N GLY A 411 9.37 15.95 6.31
CA GLY A 411 10.75 15.92 6.80
C GLY A 411 10.82 15.25 8.17
N LEU A 412 10.42 13.99 8.24
CA LEU A 412 10.63 13.10 9.38
C LEU A 412 11.51 11.93 8.95
N LEU A 413 12.54 11.63 9.73
CA LEU A 413 13.34 10.42 9.56
C LEU A 413 12.53 9.22 10.05
N VAL A 414 12.68 8.08 9.39
CA VAL A 414 12.01 6.83 9.75
C VAL A 414 13.05 5.76 10.03
N TRP A 415 12.94 5.15 11.21
CA TRP A 415 13.47 3.82 11.46
C TRP A 415 12.38 2.82 11.14
N GLN A 416 12.63 1.97 10.14
CA GLN A 416 11.67 0.98 9.69
C GLN A 416 12.00 -0.38 10.29
N ASP A 417 11.12 -0.87 11.16
CA ASP A 417 11.24 -2.22 11.72
C ASP A 417 10.64 -3.28 10.80
N MET A 418 11.27 -4.44 10.76
CA MET A 418 10.66 -5.67 10.24
C MET A 418 9.59 -6.17 11.23
N PRO A 419 8.37 -6.52 10.76
CA PRO A 419 7.41 -7.27 11.56
C PRO A 419 8.06 -8.52 12.15
N SER A 420 7.83 -8.76 13.44
CA SER A 420 8.62 -9.71 14.22
C SER A 420 7.86 -11.00 14.47
N MET A 421 8.60 -12.11 14.56
CA MET A 421 8.03 -13.39 15.00
C MET A 421 7.80 -13.34 16.52
N ASN A 422 6.63 -13.80 16.98
CA ASN A 422 6.26 -13.80 18.39
C ASN A 422 7.29 -14.60 19.23
N PRO A 423 7.91 -13.99 20.28
CA PRO A 423 8.92 -14.64 21.10
C PRO A 423 8.35 -15.74 22.03
N ASP A 424 7.05 -15.73 22.29
CA ASP A 424 6.41 -16.67 23.22
C ASP A 424 6.02 -17.99 22.54
N LEU A 425 6.16 -18.06 21.21
CA LEU A 425 5.98 -19.29 20.44
C LEU A 425 7.28 -20.09 20.31
N PRO A 426 7.21 -21.39 19.95
CA PRO A 426 8.39 -22.21 19.65
C PRO A 426 9.29 -21.60 18.56
N ASP A 427 10.52 -22.11 18.48
CA ASP A 427 11.47 -21.67 17.45
C ASP A 427 10.92 -21.90 16.03
N PRO A 428 11.20 -20.98 15.09
CA PRO A 428 10.72 -21.11 13.71
C PRO A 428 11.24 -22.38 13.05
N THR A 429 10.37 -23.03 12.27
CA THR A 429 10.80 -24.07 11.33
C THR A 429 11.67 -23.47 10.23
N PRO A 430 12.47 -24.28 9.50
CA PRO A 430 13.27 -23.79 8.36
C PRO A 430 12.44 -23.04 7.30
N ASP A 431 11.21 -23.47 7.05
CA ASP A 431 10.30 -22.83 6.09
C ASP A 431 9.81 -21.47 6.60
N GLN A 432 9.44 -21.38 7.88
CA GLN A 432 9.06 -20.10 8.52
C GLN A 432 10.22 -19.10 8.50
N GLN A 433 11.44 -19.59 8.75
CA GLN A 433 12.64 -18.75 8.72
C GLN A 433 12.99 -18.27 7.30
N THR A 434 12.83 -19.15 6.30
CA THR A 434 12.99 -18.78 4.89
C THR A 434 11.97 -17.72 4.49
N GLU A 435 10.74 -17.84 4.96
CA GLU A 435 9.67 -16.89 4.71
C GLU A 435 9.93 -15.53 5.39
N PHE A 436 10.44 -15.51 6.64
CA PHE A 436 10.90 -14.28 7.30
C PHE A 436 12.00 -13.58 6.49
N ALA A 437 13.01 -14.33 6.03
CA ALA A 437 14.10 -13.77 5.23
C ALA A 437 13.61 -13.22 3.88
N ARG A 438 12.64 -13.89 3.25
CA ARG A 438 11.98 -13.41 2.02
C ARG A 438 11.26 -12.08 2.28
N GLN A 439 10.46 -11.99 3.34
CA GLN A 439 9.73 -10.78 3.70
C GLN A 439 10.66 -9.63 4.12
N LEU A 440 11.75 -9.91 4.84
CA LEU A 440 12.75 -8.90 5.16
C LEU A 440 13.37 -8.30 3.87
N LYS A 441 13.70 -9.15 2.91
CA LYS A 441 14.20 -8.69 1.60
C LYS A 441 13.15 -7.83 0.90
N LEU A 442 11.88 -8.23 0.93
CA LEU A 442 10.78 -7.45 0.36
C LEU A 442 10.63 -6.09 1.02
N MET A 443 10.68 -6.00 2.36
CA MET A 443 10.60 -4.74 3.09
C MET A 443 11.66 -3.77 2.59
N VAL A 444 12.92 -4.21 2.56
CA VAL A 444 14.01 -3.37 2.10
C VAL A 444 13.82 -3.00 0.63
N SER A 445 13.64 -3.97 -0.27
CA SER A 445 13.61 -3.71 -1.72
C SER A 445 12.45 -2.83 -2.17
N SER A 446 11.27 -2.96 -1.55
CA SER A 446 10.07 -2.19 -1.94
C SER A 446 10.01 -0.78 -1.34
N HIS A 447 10.90 -0.45 -0.40
CA HIS A 447 10.91 0.82 0.33
C HIS A 447 12.24 1.60 0.17
N LEU A 448 13.15 1.14 -0.70
CA LEU A 448 14.48 1.78 -0.91
C LEU A 448 14.38 3.25 -1.29
N ASN A 449 13.34 3.63 -2.04
CA ASN A 449 13.24 4.95 -2.64
C ASN A 449 12.76 6.04 -1.68
N PHE A 450 12.22 5.68 -0.50
CA PHE A 450 11.72 6.66 0.47
C PHE A 450 12.90 7.39 1.14
N PRO A 451 13.12 8.69 0.88
CA PRO A 451 14.20 9.44 1.52
C PRO A 451 14.08 9.51 3.05
N SER A 452 12.88 9.42 3.62
CA SER A 452 12.68 9.41 5.07
C SER A 452 13.30 8.21 5.76
N ILE A 453 13.34 7.03 5.12
CA ILE A 453 13.88 5.83 5.74
C ILE A 453 15.40 5.94 5.83
N VAL A 454 15.92 5.95 7.05
CA VAL A 454 17.36 6.11 7.32
C VAL A 454 17.97 4.94 8.07
N THR A 455 17.15 4.01 8.57
CA THR A 455 17.60 2.84 9.30
C THR A 455 16.59 1.71 9.12
N TRP A 456 17.11 0.51 8.82
CA TRP A 456 16.34 -0.73 8.81
C TRP A 456 16.62 -1.46 10.11
N VAL A 457 15.57 -1.73 10.90
CA VAL A 457 15.65 -2.49 12.14
C VAL A 457 15.14 -3.89 11.87
N ILE A 458 16.04 -4.87 11.95
CA ILE A 458 15.72 -6.25 11.57
C ILE A 458 15.01 -6.99 12.70
N PHE A 459 15.35 -6.68 13.96
CA PHE A 459 14.85 -7.37 15.13
C PHE A 459 14.48 -6.38 16.23
N ASN A 460 13.39 -6.67 16.93
CA ASN A 460 12.99 -5.93 18.14
C ASN A 460 13.33 -6.77 19.37
N GLU A 461 14.18 -6.30 20.30
CA GLU A 461 14.40 -6.95 21.61
C GLU A 461 14.77 -8.45 21.53
N GLY A 462 15.41 -8.88 20.45
CA GLY A 462 15.73 -10.30 20.18
C GLY A 462 14.60 -11.10 19.51
N TRP A 463 13.45 -10.49 19.27
CA TRP A 463 12.33 -11.14 18.57
C TRP A 463 12.76 -11.40 17.13
N GLY A 464 12.58 -12.64 16.69
CA GLY A 464 13.05 -13.10 15.38
C GLY A 464 14.54 -13.41 15.29
N THR A 465 15.36 -13.22 16.34
CA THR A 465 16.79 -13.63 16.29
C THR A 465 16.99 -15.13 16.48
N ARG A 466 16.00 -15.83 17.03
CA ARG A 466 16.05 -17.28 17.27
C ARG A 466 16.12 -18.02 15.93
N GLY A 467 17.14 -18.87 15.78
CA GLY A 467 17.43 -19.60 14.55
C GLY A 467 18.26 -18.84 13.50
N VAL A 468 18.42 -17.51 13.57
CA VAL A 468 19.00 -16.68 12.47
C VAL A 468 20.39 -17.12 11.98
N CYS A 469 21.21 -17.71 12.85
CA CYS A 469 22.54 -18.21 12.49
C CYS A 469 22.54 -19.38 11.48
N SER A 470 21.39 -20.01 11.19
CA SER A 470 21.26 -21.07 10.17
C SER A 470 20.86 -20.55 8.78
N ALA A 471 20.44 -19.28 8.65
CA ALA A 471 19.95 -18.72 7.39
C ALA A 471 21.10 -18.07 6.58
N PRO A 472 21.27 -18.41 5.28
CA PRO A 472 22.36 -17.88 4.44
C PRO A 472 22.37 -16.35 4.29
N ALA A 473 21.23 -15.69 4.54
CA ALA A 473 21.07 -14.24 4.41
C ALA A 473 21.73 -13.43 5.54
N PHE A 474 22.13 -14.07 6.65
CA PHE A 474 22.71 -13.39 7.81
C PHE A 474 24.09 -13.95 8.12
N LYS A 475 25.12 -13.10 8.06
CA LYS A 475 26.43 -13.41 8.64
C LYS A 475 26.43 -12.97 10.09
N CYS A 476 26.17 -13.89 11.01
CA CYS A 476 26.41 -13.65 12.43
C CYS A 476 27.92 -13.70 12.68
N HIS A 477 28.51 -12.60 13.13
CA HIS A 477 29.83 -12.65 13.74
C HIS A 477 29.67 -13.28 15.13
N GLN A 478 30.36 -14.40 15.36
CA GLN A 478 30.50 -15.01 16.69
C GLN A 478 31.26 -14.09 17.64
#